data_AF-F3GKT2-F1
#
_entry.id   AF-F3GKT2-F1
#
_cell.length_a   1.000
_cell.length_b   1.000
_cell.length_c   1.000
_cell.angle_alpha   90.00
_cell.angle_beta   90.00
_cell.angle_gamma   90.00
#
_symmetry.space_group_name_H-M   'P 1'
#
loop_
_entity.id
_entity.type
_entity.pdbx_description
1 polymer ?
#
loop_
_entity_poly.entity_id
_entity_poly.type
_entity_poly.pdbx_seq_one_letter_code
_entity_poly.pdbx_strand_id
1 'polypeptide(L)'
;HTYGQVLVLGLFLGMAGASFAVALPLASQWYPAQHQGKAMGIAGAGNSGTVLAALIAPVLAASFGWGNVFGLALIPLVLTLIAFTLMARNAPQRSKPKSVADYLKALGDRDSWWFMFFYSVTFGGFIGLASALPGYFNDQYGLSPITAGYYTAACVFGGSLMRPLGGALADRFGGIRTLTGT
;
A
#
# COMPACT_ATOMS: atom_id res chain seq x y z
N HIS A 1 -17.96 -19.84 8.10
CA HIS A 1 -17.65 -19.55 6.68
C HIS A 1 -16.85 -20.71 6.10
N THR A 2 -17.10 -21.10 4.85
CA THR A 2 -16.31 -22.16 4.19
C THR A 2 -14.99 -21.59 3.65
N TYR A 3 -13.96 -22.43 3.54
CA TYR A 3 -12.65 -22.02 2.99
C TYR A 3 -12.79 -21.34 1.61
N GLY A 4 -13.65 -21.86 0.74
CA GLY A 4 -13.94 -21.27 -0.56
C GLY A 4 -14.49 -19.84 -0.49
N GLN A 5 -15.36 -19.53 0.49
CA GLN A 5 -15.86 -18.16 0.69
C GLN A 5 -14.74 -17.20 1.10
N VAL A 6 -13.78 -17.66 1.91
CA VAL A 6 -12.62 -16.86 2.33
C VAL A 6 -11.69 -16.58 1.14
N LEU A 7 -11.47 -17.56 0.25
CA LEU A 7 -10.69 -17.37 -0.96
C LEU A 7 -11.34 -16.36 -1.91
N VAL A 8 -12.65 -16.45 -2.12
CA VAL A 8 -13.40 -15.51 -2.97
C VAL A 8 -13.30 -14.09 -2.38
N LEU A 9 -13.47 -13.94 -1.07
CA LEU A 9 -13.28 -12.66 -0.38
C LEU A 9 -11.85 -12.12 -0.59
N GLY A 10 -10.84 -12.99 -0.42
CA GLY A 10 -9.44 -12.65 -0.63
C GLY A 10 -9.16 -12.17 -2.06
N LEU A 11 -9.78 -12.78 -3.08
CA LEU A 11 -9.66 -12.36 -4.47
C LEU A 11 -10.18 -10.92 -4.67
N PHE A 12 -11.39 -10.62 -4.16
CA PHE A 12 -11.96 -9.27 -4.26
C PHE A 12 -11.14 -8.23 -3.50
N LEU A 13 -10.67 -8.56 -2.29
CA LEU A 13 -9.78 -7.69 -1.52
C LEU A 13 -8.44 -7.48 -2.24
N GLY A 14 -7.91 -8.51 -2.91
CA GLY A 14 -6.71 -8.42 -3.73
C GLY A 14 -6.89 -7.48 -4.94
N MET A 15 -8.01 -7.58 -5.65
CA MET A 15 -8.35 -6.64 -6.73
C MET A 15 -8.49 -5.20 -6.22
N ALA A 16 -9.12 -5.01 -5.06
CA ALA A 16 -9.18 -3.70 -4.41
C ALA A 16 -7.79 -3.19 -4.05
N GLY A 17 -6.90 -4.05 -3.53
CA GLY A 17 -5.50 -3.71 -3.27
C GLY A 17 -4.73 -3.29 -4.53
N ALA A 18 -4.98 -3.93 -5.67
CA ALA A 18 -4.37 -3.58 -6.95
C ALA A 18 -4.74 -2.16 -7.43
N SER A 19 -5.87 -1.59 -6.98
CA SER A 19 -6.26 -0.22 -7.32
C SER A 19 -5.26 0.85 -6.85
N PHE A 20 -4.43 0.52 -5.84
CA PHE A 20 -3.34 1.39 -5.39
C PHE A 20 -2.36 1.74 -6.52
N ALA A 21 -2.11 0.79 -7.44
CA ALA A 21 -1.24 1.03 -8.60
C ALA A 21 -1.82 2.08 -9.58
N VAL A 22 -3.14 2.27 -9.58
CA VAL A 22 -3.83 3.27 -10.41
C VAL A 22 -3.88 4.65 -9.73
N ALA A 23 -3.98 4.67 -8.39
CA ALA A 23 -4.06 5.91 -7.62
C ALA A 23 -2.76 6.72 -7.67
N LEU A 24 -1.59 6.06 -7.67
CA LEU A 24 -0.29 6.75 -7.66
C LEU A 24 -0.05 7.60 -8.93
N PRO A 25 -0.23 7.08 -10.16
CA PRO A 25 -0.14 7.90 -11.38
C PRO A 25 -1.17 9.02 -11.43
N LEU A 26 -2.39 8.79 -10.90
CA LEU A 26 -3.43 9.81 -10.85
C LEU A 26 -2.99 10.99 -9.99
N ALA A 27 -2.35 10.74 -8.85
CA ALA A 27 -1.83 11.80 -7.98
C ALA A 27 -0.57 12.47 -8.54
N SER A 28 0.39 11.70 -9.07
CA SER A 28 1.69 12.25 -9.51
C SER A 28 1.58 13.18 -10.72
N GLN A 29 0.56 13.01 -11.57
CA GLN A 29 0.31 13.87 -12.73
C GLN A 29 -0.08 15.32 -12.36
N TRP A 30 -0.48 15.58 -11.11
CA TRP A 30 -0.81 16.93 -10.64
C TRP A 30 0.41 17.72 -10.17
N TYR A 31 1.59 17.07 -10.03
CA TYR A 31 2.78 17.69 -9.48
C TYR A 31 3.92 17.77 -10.51
N PRO A 32 4.71 18.86 -10.51
CA PRO A 32 5.90 18.98 -11.35
C PRO A 32 6.98 17.97 -10.93
N ALA A 33 7.85 17.56 -11.85
CA ALA A 33 8.86 16.51 -11.66
C ALA A 33 9.69 16.64 -10.38
N GLN A 34 10.03 17.87 -10.01
CA GLN A 34 10.80 18.25 -8.80
C GLN A 34 10.07 18.01 -7.46
N HIS A 35 8.76 17.73 -7.47
CA HIS A 35 7.97 17.41 -6.28
C HIS A 35 7.25 16.06 -6.38
N GLN A 36 7.48 15.31 -7.47
CA GLN A 36 6.81 14.04 -7.69
C GLN A 36 7.19 12.99 -6.66
N GLY A 37 8.45 12.89 -6.24
CA GLY A 37 8.87 11.92 -5.22
C GLY A 37 8.20 12.19 -3.88
N LYS A 38 8.16 13.44 -3.41
CA LYS A 38 7.41 13.83 -2.20
C LYS A 38 5.92 13.54 -2.31
N ALA A 39 5.27 13.87 -3.43
CA ALA A 39 3.84 13.61 -3.63
C ALA A 39 3.54 12.10 -3.61
N MET A 40 4.34 11.30 -4.32
CA MET A 40 4.23 9.83 -4.30
C MET A 40 4.56 9.25 -2.93
N GLY A 41 5.50 9.84 -2.18
CA GLY A 41 5.84 9.45 -0.82
C GLY A 41 4.68 9.67 0.16
N ILE A 42 3.99 10.80 0.06
CA ILE A 42 2.78 11.10 0.87
C ILE A 42 1.63 10.16 0.47
N ALA A 43 1.36 10.00 -0.81
CA ALA A 43 0.33 9.08 -1.30
C ALA A 43 0.64 7.62 -0.87
N GLY A 44 1.91 7.22 -0.96
CA GLY A 44 2.39 5.91 -0.53
C GLY A 44 2.41 5.71 0.99
N ALA A 45 2.41 6.80 1.77
CA ALA A 45 2.21 6.74 3.22
C ALA A 45 0.78 6.30 3.59
N GLY A 46 -0.17 6.28 2.65
CA GLY A 46 -1.51 5.71 2.85
C GLY A 46 -1.51 4.25 3.32
N ASN A 47 -0.43 3.51 3.08
CA ASN A 47 -0.22 2.18 3.65
C ASN A 47 -0.13 2.17 5.19
N SER A 48 -0.03 3.35 5.83
CA SER A 48 -0.22 3.51 7.28
C SER A 48 -1.60 3.04 7.75
N GLY A 49 -2.57 2.87 6.84
CA GLY A 49 -3.82 2.16 7.14
C GLY A 49 -3.59 0.75 7.70
N THR A 50 -2.52 0.06 7.30
CA THR A 50 -2.11 -1.24 7.86
C THR A 50 -1.69 -1.13 9.32
N VAL A 51 -1.02 -0.04 9.70
CA VAL A 51 -0.65 0.25 11.11
C VAL A 51 -1.91 0.47 11.93
N LEU A 52 -2.83 1.33 11.44
CA LEU A 52 -4.10 1.58 12.12
C LEU A 52 -4.94 0.30 12.26
N ALA A 53 -4.99 -0.53 11.21
CA ALA A 53 -5.68 -1.82 11.26
C ALA A 53 -5.05 -2.75 12.30
N ALA A 54 -3.72 -2.87 12.35
CA ALA A 54 -3.02 -3.70 13.32
C ALA A 54 -3.24 -3.23 14.78
N LEU A 55 -3.36 -1.91 15.01
CA LEU A 55 -3.62 -1.35 16.33
C LEU A 55 -5.07 -1.48 16.77
N ILE A 56 -6.01 -1.19 15.86
CA ILE A 56 -7.42 -0.98 16.20
C ILE A 56 -8.23 -2.27 16.04
N ALA A 57 -7.96 -3.08 15.00
CA ALA A 57 -8.80 -4.23 14.67
C ALA A 57 -8.83 -5.29 15.79
N PRO A 58 -7.71 -5.69 16.42
CA PRO A 58 -7.76 -6.66 17.52
C PRO A 58 -8.49 -6.13 18.76
N VAL A 59 -8.37 -4.84 19.05
CA VAL A 59 -9.04 -4.20 20.19
C VAL A 59 -10.56 -4.17 19.98
N LEU A 60 -11.00 -3.77 18.78
CA LEU A 60 -12.42 -3.81 18.42
C LEU A 60 -12.94 -5.25 18.33
N ALA A 61 -12.14 -6.20 17.86
CA ALA A 61 -12.53 -7.60 17.79
C ALA A 61 -12.74 -8.20 19.18
N ALA A 62 -11.94 -7.79 20.17
CA ALA A 62 -12.07 -8.26 21.55
C ALA A 62 -13.38 -7.82 22.21
N SER A 63 -13.92 -6.64 21.87
CA SER A 63 -15.14 -6.08 22.47
C SER A 63 -16.40 -6.29 21.63
N PHE A 64 -16.28 -6.29 20.30
CA PHE A 64 -17.43 -6.33 19.38
C PHE A 64 -17.43 -7.54 18.44
N GLY A 65 -16.36 -8.35 18.43
CA GLY A 65 -16.20 -9.48 17.51
C GLY A 65 -15.83 -9.08 16.08
N TRP A 66 -15.18 -10.00 15.36
CA TRP A 66 -14.63 -9.75 14.01
C TRP A 66 -15.66 -9.33 12.97
N GLY A 67 -16.89 -9.86 13.03
CA GLY A 67 -17.96 -9.47 12.10
C GLY A 67 -18.26 -7.97 12.15
N ASN A 68 -18.31 -7.40 13.36
CA ASN A 68 -18.52 -5.96 13.55
C ASN A 68 -17.31 -5.14 13.15
N VAL A 69 -16.08 -5.64 13.34
CA VAL A 69 -14.86 -4.97 12.86
C VAL A 69 -14.89 -4.78 11.34
N PHE A 70 -15.28 -5.81 10.58
CA PHE A 70 -15.44 -5.68 9.14
C PHE A 70 -16.54 -4.68 8.77
N GLY A 71 -17.66 -4.69 9.48
CA GLY A 71 -18.73 -3.69 9.31
C GLY A 71 -18.26 -2.27 9.57
N LEU A 72 -17.50 -2.04 10.64
CA LEU A 72 -16.92 -0.74 10.97
C LEU A 72 -15.87 -0.31 9.95
N ALA A 73 -15.09 -1.24 9.40
CA ALA A 73 -14.11 -0.95 8.35
C ALA A 73 -14.75 -0.50 7.02
N LEU A 74 -16.03 -0.84 6.77
CA LEU A 74 -16.77 -0.33 5.62
C LEU A 74 -17.04 1.18 5.72
N ILE A 75 -17.12 1.74 6.92
CA ILE A 75 -17.40 3.17 7.11
C ILE A 75 -16.31 4.05 6.49
N PRO A 76 -15.02 3.96 6.88
CA PRO A 76 -13.96 4.76 6.25
C PRO A 76 -13.75 4.39 4.78
N LEU A 77 -14.01 3.13 4.38
CA LEU A 77 -13.95 2.72 2.98
C LEU A 77 -14.98 3.47 2.12
N VAL A 78 -16.24 3.49 2.54
CA VAL A 78 -17.33 4.18 1.84
C VAL A 78 -17.11 5.70 1.85
N LEU A 79 -16.67 6.26 2.98
CA LEU A 79 -16.33 7.70 3.06
C LEU A 79 -15.20 8.06 2.09
N THR A 80 -14.16 7.23 2.00
CA THR A 80 -13.06 7.44 1.06
C THR A 80 -13.55 7.31 -0.39
N LEU A 81 -14.43 6.34 -0.67
CA LEU A 81 -15.05 6.20 -1.99
C LEU A 81 -15.87 7.43 -2.37
N ILE A 82 -16.71 7.93 -1.46
CA ILE A 82 -17.50 9.16 -1.68
C ILE A 82 -16.57 10.34 -1.93
N ALA A 83 -15.59 10.58 -1.06
CA ALA A 83 -14.62 11.65 -1.22
C ALA A 83 -13.87 11.53 -2.55
N PHE A 84 -13.44 10.33 -2.93
CA PHE A 84 -12.79 10.08 -4.21
C PHE A 84 -13.71 10.39 -5.39
N THR A 85 -14.96 9.94 -5.39
CA THR A 85 -15.91 10.23 -6.50
C THR A 85 -16.21 11.72 -6.64
N LEU A 86 -16.29 12.45 -5.53
CA LEU A 86 -16.60 13.88 -5.54
C LEU A 86 -15.39 14.74 -5.91
N MET A 87 -14.19 14.36 -5.44
CA MET A 87 -12.98 15.19 -5.51
C MET A 87 -11.99 14.75 -6.59
N ALA A 88 -11.94 13.47 -6.96
CA ALA A 88 -10.98 13.00 -7.96
C ALA A 88 -11.26 13.66 -9.31
N ARG A 89 -10.22 14.29 -9.87
CA ARG A 89 -10.24 14.92 -11.18
C ARG A 89 -9.01 14.46 -11.95
N ASN A 90 -9.13 14.41 -13.27
CA ASN A 90 -7.99 14.14 -14.13
C ASN A 90 -7.09 15.38 -14.18
N ALA A 91 -5.77 15.18 -14.17
CA ALA A 91 -4.82 16.28 -14.29
C ALA A 91 -5.03 17.03 -15.63
N PRO A 92 -4.88 18.38 -15.66
CA PRO A 92 -5.06 19.18 -16.88
C PRO A 92 -4.11 18.74 -18.00
N GLN A 93 -2.87 18.38 -17.64
CA GLN A 93 -1.84 17.94 -18.57
C GLN A 93 -1.82 16.41 -18.64
N ARG A 94 -2.70 15.85 -19.47
CA ARG A 94 -2.79 14.40 -19.66
C ARG A 94 -1.69 13.91 -20.60
N SER A 95 -0.95 12.88 -20.20
CA SER A 95 -0.16 12.10 -21.17
C SER A 95 -1.11 11.48 -22.19
N LYS A 96 -0.71 11.44 -23.47
CA LYS A 96 -1.53 10.85 -24.54
C LYS A 96 -1.94 9.41 -24.15
N PRO A 97 -3.19 8.97 -24.43
CA PRO A 97 -3.61 7.60 -24.19
C PRO A 97 -2.64 6.64 -24.87
N LYS A 98 -2.02 5.75 -24.10
CA LYS A 98 -1.13 4.72 -24.65
C LYS A 98 -1.95 3.52 -25.11
N SER A 99 -1.54 2.90 -26.21
CA SER A 99 -2.19 1.68 -26.69
C SER A 99 -1.77 0.48 -25.83
N VAL A 100 -2.56 -0.59 -25.82
CA VAL A 100 -2.19 -1.85 -25.14
C VAL A 100 -0.85 -2.37 -25.67
N ALA A 101 -0.57 -2.19 -26.97
CA ALA A 101 0.70 -2.55 -27.58
C ALA A 101 1.89 -1.79 -26.97
N ASP A 102 1.71 -0.56 -26.50
CA ASP A 102 2.78 0.21 -25.86
C ASP A 102 3.08 -0.29 -24.44
N TYR A 103 2.09 -0.86 -23.74
CA TYR A 103 2.33 -1.56 -22.46
C TYR A 103 3.04 -2.89 -22.68
N LEU A 104 2.69 -3.64 -23.73
CA LEU A 104 3.36 -4.89 -24.08
C LEU A 104 4.83 -4.68 -24.46
N LYS A 105 5.18 -3.55 -25.09
CA LYS A 105 6.59 -3.20 -25.36
C LYS A 105 7.42 -3.09 -24.08
N ALA A 106 6.82 -2.64 -22.96
CA ALA A 106 7.53 -2.57 -21.69
C ALA A 106 7.94 -3.95 -21.14
N LEU A 107 7.25 -5.03 -21.55
CA LEU A 107 7.65 -6.40 -21.19
C LEU A 107 8.90 -6.88 -21.95
N GLY A 108 9.26 -6.22 -23.05
CA GLY A 108 10.49 -6.50 -23.81
C GLY A 108 11.73 -5.77 -23.29
N ASP A 109 11.55 -4.81 -22.37
CA ASP A 109 12.64 -4.03 -21.79
C ASP A 109 13.24 -4.74 -20.56
N ARG A 110 14.56 -4.94 -20.56
CA ARG A 110 15.25 -5.69 -19.49
C ARG A 110 15.28 -4.93 -18.17
N ASP A 111 15.39 -3.61 -18.22
CA ASP A 111 15.44 -2.77 -17.02
C ASP A 111 14.08 -2.74 -16.32
N SER A 112 12.99 -2.73 -17.09
CA SER A 112 11.62 -2.85 -16.57
C SER A 112 11.42 -4.09 -15.70
N TRP A 113 11.98 -5.24 -16.09
CA TRP A 113 11.93 -6.45 -15.27
C TRP A 113 12.69 -6.32 -13.96
N TRP A 114 13.86 -5.67 -13.96
CA TRP A 114 14.59 -5.38 -12.73
C TRP A 114 13.80 -4.47 -11.80
N PHE A 115 13.18 -3.41 -12.32
CA PHE A 115 12.33 -2.53 -11.52
C PHE A 115 11.11 -3.25 -10.96
N MET A 116 10.44 -4.09 -11.76
CA MET A 116 9.33 -4.93 -11.28
C MET A 116 9.78 -5.92 -10.21
N PHE A 117 10.94 -6.55 -10.38
CA PHE A 117 11.52 -7.46 -9.39
C PHE A 117 11.81 -6.74 -8.07
N PHE A 118 12.54 -5.62 -8.11
CA PHE A 118 12.83 -4.84 -6.91
C PHE A 118 11.56 -4.33 -6.24
N TYR A 119 10.57 -3.89 -7.01
CA TYR A 119 9.28 -3.50 -6.48
C TYR A 119 8.56 -4.67 -5.81
N SER A 120 8.53 -5.84 -6.45
CA SER A 120 7.92 -7.06 -5.90
C SER A 120 8.59 -7.49 -4.59
N VAL A 121 9.93 -7.47 -4.53
CA VAL A 121 10.67 -7.85 -3.31
C VAL A 121 10.43 -6.83 -2.20
N THR A 122 10.55 -5.54 -2.49
CA THR A 122 10.44 -4.49 -1.45
C THR A 122 9.01 -4.27 -0.99
N PHE A 123 8.08 -4.03 -1.92
CA PHE A 123 6.68 -3.78 -1.60
C PHE A 123 5.94 -5.06 -1.25
N GLY A 124 6.10 -6.12 -2.05
CA GLY A 124 5.50 -7.42 -1.76
C GLY A 124 6.05 -8.03 -0.48
N GLY A 125 7.35 -7.92 -0.22
CA GLY A 125 7.95 -8.32 1.05
C GLY A 125 7.41 -7.53 2.24
N PHE A 126 7.22 -6.22 2.09
CA PHE A 126 6.57 -5.40 3.12
C PHE A 126 5.14 -5.86 3.42
N ILE A 127 4.31 -6.08 2.39
CA ILE A 127 2.92 -6.54 2.57
C ILE A 127 2.87 -7.95 3.17
N GLY A 128 3.71 -8.86 2.69
CA GLY A 128 3.80 -10.22 3.18
C GLY A 128 4.21 -10.26 4.65
N LEU A 129 5.26 -9.53 5.01
CA LEU A 129 5.72 -9.44 6.40
C LEU A 129 4.66 -8.78 7.30
N ALA A 130 4.09 -7.64 6.89
CA ALA A 130 3.05 -6.94 7.65
C ALA A 130 1.82 -7.83 7.92
N SER A 131 1.48 -8.71 6.98
CA SER A 131 0.35 -9.65 7.11
C SER A 131 0.69 -10.87 7.97
N ALA A 132 1.94 -11.35 7.93
CA ALA A 132 2.36 -12.54 8.67
C ALA A 132 2.75 -12.25 10.13
N LEU A 133 3.25 -11.05 10.42
CA LEU A 133 3.77 -10.67 11.75
C LEU A 133 2.77 -10.87 12.90
N PRO A 134 1.48 -10.48 12.80
CA PRO A 134 0.53 -10.68 13.89
C PRO A 134 0.36 -12.16 14.25
N GLY A 135 0.25 -13.02 13.23
CA GLY A 135 0.16 -14.48 13.41
C GLY A 135 1.45 -15.05 13.97
N TYR A 136 2.60 -14.65 13.43
CA TYR A 136 3.91 -15.08 13.91
C TYR A 136 4.12 -14.75 15.40
N PHE A 137 3.80 -13.52 15.82
CA PHE A 137 3.89 -13.11 17.22
C PHE A 137 2.90 -13.85 18.14
N ASN A 138 1.70 -14.18 17.65
CA ASN A 138 0.74 -14.95 18.42
C ASN A 138 1.15 -16.43 18.51
N ASP A 139 1.47 -17.07 17.39
CA ASP A 139 1.73 -18.51 17.29
C ASP A 139 3.07 -18.91 17.91
N GLN A 140 4.14 -18.14 17.69
CA GLN A 140 5.48 -18.50 18.15
C GLN A 140 5.82 -17.95 19.54
N TYR A 141 5.28 -16.78 19.89
CA TYR A 141 5.59 -16.10 21.16
C TYR A 141 4.41 -16.08 22.13
N GLY A 142 3.25 -16.63 21.76
CA GLY A 142 2.06 -16.66 22.61
C GLY A 142 1.49 -15.28 22.94
N LEU A 143 1.88 -14.24 22.19
CA LEU A 143 1.45 -12.87 22.47
C LEU A 143 -0.04 -12.72 22.20
N SER A 144 -0.76 -11.98 23.05
CA SER A 144 -2.16 -11.68 22.80
C SER A 144 -2.35 -10.99 21.43
N PRO A 145 -3.49 -11.15 20.73
CA PRO A 145 -3.72 -10.50 19.44
C PRO A 145 -3.55 -8.97 19.48
N ILE A 146 -3.85 -8.34 20.62
CA ILE A 146 -3.66 -6.90 20.83
C ILE A 146 -2.17 -6.56 20.91
N THR A 147 -1.41 -7.29 21.73
CA THR A 147 0.04 -7.09 21.88
C THR A 147 0.78 -7.38 20.57
N ALA A 148 0.43 -8.46 19.88
CA ALA A 148 0.97 -8.80 18.55
C ALA A 148 0.68 -7.70 17.52
N GLY A 149 -0.51 -7.09 17.58
CA GLY A 149 -0.89 -5.92 16.81
C GLY A 149 0.03 -4.72 17.07
N TYR A 150 0.38 -4.44 18.33
CA TYR A 150 1.28 -3.33 18.70
C TYR A 150 2.70 -3.52 18.16
N TYR A 151 3.28 -4.71 18.28
CA TYR A 151 4.60 -5.00 17.72
C TYR A 151 4.59 -4.93 16.18
N THR A 152 3.56 -5.47 15.55
CA THR A 152 3.37 -5.37 14.10
C THR A 152 3.29 -3.92 13.66
N ALA A 153 2.47 -3.12 14.35
CA ALA A 153 2.31 -1.70 14.08
C ALA A 153 3.64 -0.94 14.18
N ALA A 154 4.47 -1.22 15.20
CA ALA A 154 5.80 -0.62 15.33
C ALA A 154 6.70 -0.95 14.14
N CYS A 155 6.76 -2.21 13.71
CA CYS A 155 7.54 -2.64 12.55
C CYS A 155 7.06 -1.98 11.24
N VAL A 156 5.75 -2.02 10.99
CA VAL A 156 5.11 -1.48 9.77
C VAL A 156 5.21 0.05 9.73
N PHE A 157 5.11 0.72 10.88
CA PHE A 157 5.26 2.16 11.01
C PHE A 157 6.70 2.59 10.67
N GLY A 158 7.70 1.89 11.21
CA GLY A 158 9.11 2.14 10.86
C GLY A 158 9.36 2.02 9.35
N GLY A 159 8.85 0.96 8.71
CA GLY A 159 8.94 0.80 7.26
C GLY A 159 8.19 1.87 6.46
N SER A 160 7.06 2.35 6.98
CA SER A 160 6.24 3.38 6.30
C SER A 160 6.88 4.77 6.38
N LEU A 161 7.51 5.12 7.50
CA LEU A 161 8.25 6.39 7.67
C LEU A 161 9.43 6.53 6.71
N MET A 162 10.05 5.42 6.31
CA MET A 162 11.13 5.44 5.32
C MET A 162 10.66 5.89 3.93
N ARG A 163 9.36 5.84 3.61
CA ARG A 163 8.87 6.21 2.28
C ARG A 163 8.90 7.72 2.02
N PRO A 164 8.35 8.60 2.88
CA PRO A 164 8.53 10.05 2.70
C PRO A 164 9.99 10.47 2.72
N LEU A 165 10.80 9.86 3.60
CA LEU A 165 12.24 10.15 3.70
C LEU A 165 12.98 9.73 2.42
N GLY A 166 12.73 8.51 1.94
CA GLY A 166 13.31 8.00 0.68
C GLY A 166 12.85 8.81 -0.54
N GLY A 167 11.59 9.24 -0.58
CA GLY A 167 11.08 10.12 -1.63
C GLY A 167 11.76 11.49 -1.63
N ALA A 168 11.97 12.09 -0.47
CA ALA A 168 12.68 13.36 -0.34
C ALA A 168 14.18 13.24 -0.71
N LEU A 169 14.82 12.13 -0.36
CA LEU A 169 16.20 11.83 -0.78
C LEU A 169 16.28 11.63 -2.30
N ALA A 170 15.35 10.89 -2.88
CA ALA A 170 15.26 10.67 -4.33
C ALA A 170 15.04 11.97 -5.10
N ASP A 171 14.21 12.89 -4.58
CA ASP A 171 14.01 14.22 -5.17
C ASP A 171 15.29 15.06 -5.15
N ARG A 172 16.18 14.87 -4.16
CA ARG A 172 17.43 15.64 -4.01
C ARG A 172 18.62 15.06 -4.75
N PHE A 173 18.78 13.73 -4.75
CA PHE A 173 19.97 13.04 -5.25
C PHE A 173 19.72 12.22 -6.52
N GLY A 174 18.45 12.05 -6.92
CA GLY A 174 18.02 11.17 -7.99
C GLY A 174 17.71 9.75 -7.49
N GLY A 175 16.69 9.13 -8.08
CA GLY A 175 16.18 7.81 -7.64
C GLY A 175 17.22 6.70 -7.70
N ILE A 176 17.99 6.60 -8.80
CA ILE A 176 19.02 5.55 -8.96
C ILE A 176 20.14 5.72 -7.94
N ARG A 177 20.68 6.94 -7.78
CA ARG A 177 21.75 7.24 -6.82
C ARG A 177 21.34 6.97 -5.37
N THR A 178 20.08 7.28 -5.05
CA THR A 178 19.51 7.01 -3.72
C THR A 178 19.39 5.51 -3.47
N LEU A 179 19.12 4.71 -4.52
CA LEU A 179 18.98 3.26 -4.44
C LEU A 179 20.34 2.54 -4.38
N THR A 180 21.35 3.06 -5.07
CA THR A 180 22.71 2.47 -5.12
C THR A 180 23.65 3.05 -4.06
N GLY A 181 23.30 4.16 -3.41
CA GLY A 181 24.14 4.84 -2.42
C GLY A 181 25.38 5.51 -3.02
N THR A 182 25.38 5.77 -4.33
CA THR A 182 26.48 6.35 -5.12
C THR A 182 26.08 7.69 -5.73
#